data_AF-A0A8T1A9R0-F1
#
_entry.id   AF-A0A8T1A9R0-F1
#
_cell.length_a   1.000
_cell.length_b   1.000
_cell.length_c   1.000
_cell.angle_alpha   90.00
_cell.angle_beta   90.00
_cell.angle_gamma   90.00
#
_symmetry.space_group_name_H-M   'P 1'
#
loop_
_entity.id
_entity.type
_entity.pdbx_description
1 polymer ?
#
loop_
_entity_poly.entity_id
_entity_poly.type
_entity_poly.pdbx_seq_one_letter_code
_entity_poly.pdbx_strand_id
1 'polypeptide(L)'
;MAPNRDQGHYPRNVPVSVMWTKEQHIQVWDYFLEKFATIQSRFPAPIDRFEEEGKAKMQKIVMRMIERRAPITLVLPSFPFKSPNSTD
;
A
#
# COMPACT_ATOMS: atom_id res chain seq x y z
N MET A 1 14.49 -17.85 1.82
CA MET A 1 13.21 -17.80 1.10
C MET A 1 12.12 -17.45 2.11
N ALA A 2 11.42 -16.33 1.95
CA ALA A 2 10.34 -15.95 2.86
C ALA A 2 9.08 -16.77 2.55
N PRO A 3 8.32 -17.24 3.54
CA PRO A 3 7.13 -18.06 3.30
C PRO A 3 6.01 -17.19 2.73
N ASN A 4 5.50 -17.57 1.56
CA ASN A 4 4.25 -17.07 0.99
C ASN A 4 3.11 -17.53 1.91
N ARG A 5 2.68 -16.68 2.83
CA ARG A 5 1.40 -16.89 3.54
C ARG A 5 0.27 -16.70 2.55
N ASP A 6 -0.63 -17.68 2.53
CA ASP A 6 -1.79 -17.80 1.67
C ASP A 6 -2.44 -16.46 1.31
N GLN A 7 -2.41 -16.13 0.01
CA GLN A 7 -3.28 -15.13 -0.63
C GLN A 7 -4.72 -15.65 -0.76
N GLY A 8 -5.23 -16.32 0.27
CA GLY A 8 -6.57 -16.86 0.32
C GLY A 8 -7.53 -15.86 0.97
N HIS A 9 -8.68 -15.65 0.32
CA HIS A 9 -9.87 -14.96 0.86
C HIS A 9 -9.89 -13.43 0.88
N TYR A 10 -9.75 -12.81 -0.29
CA TYR A 10 -10.70 -11.73 -0.62
C TYR A 10 -11.81 -12.32 -1.48
N PRO A 11 -13.09 -12.23 -1.08
CA PRO A 11 -14.19 -12.75 -1.88
C PRO A 11 -14.24 -11.97 -3.19
N ARG A 12 -13.77 -12.61 -4.27
CA ARG A 12 -13.69 -12.05 -5.62
C ARG A 12 -15.07 -11.74 -6.24
N ASN A 13 -16.15 -12.19 -5.59
CA ASN A 13 -17.51 -12.19 -6.12
C ASN A 13 -18.51 -11.47 -5.22
N VAL A 14 -18.16 -10.30 -4.68
CA VAL A 14 -19.18 -9.39 -4.12
C VAL A 14 -19.86 -8.66 -5.29
N PRO A 15 -21.20 -8.63 -5.38
CA PRO A 15 -21.89 -7.90 -6.43
C PRO A 15 -21.40 -6.46 -6.47
N VAL A 16 -21.27 -5.90 -7.68
CA VAL A 16 -20.91 -4.49 -7.93
C VAL A 16 -21.83 -3.51 -7.15
N SER A 17 -23.00 -3.98 -6.73
CA SER A 17 -24.06 -3.21 -6.09
C SER A 17 -24.03 -3.12 -4.55
N VAL A 18 -23.19 -3.87 -3.83
CA VAL A 18 -23.17 -3.79 -2.35
C VAL A 18 -22.20 -2.69 -1.92
N MET A 19 -22.70 -1.49 -1.61
CA MET A 19 -21.86 -0.45 -1.00
C MET A 19 -21.19 -1.04 0.24
N TRP A 20 -19.85 -0.98 0.31
CA TRP A 20 -19.11 -1.47 1.46
C TRP A 20 -19.50 -0.69 2.70
N THR A 21 -19.60 -1.38 3.83
CA THR A 21 -19.89 -0.72 5.11
C THR A 21 -18.69 0.11 5.57
N LYS A 22 -18.90 1.04 6.50
CA LYS A 22 -17.80 1.83 7.07
C LYS A 22 -16.74 0.94 7.71
N GLU A 23 -17.16 -0.15 8.34
CA GLU A 23 -16.29 -1.13 8.98
C GLU A 23 -15.40 -1.83 7.95
N GLN A 24 -15.95 -2.17 6.78
CA GLN A 24 -15.19 -2.77 5.69
C GLN A 24 -14.14 -1.79 5.13
N HIS A 25 -14.47 -0.50 5.01
CA HIS A 25 -13.50 0.52 4.61
C HIS A 25 -12.35 0.66 5.62
N ILE A 26 -12.67 0.66 6.92
CA ILE A 26 -11.66 0.72 7.99
C ILE A 26 -10.76 -0.52 7.93
N GLN A 27 -11.34 -1.72 7.79
CA GLN A 27 -10.57 -2.95 7.74
C GLN A 27 -9.59 -3.01 6.55
N VAL A 28 -10.00 -2.53 5.38
CA VAL A 28 -9.11 -2.50 4.19
C VAL A 28 -8.02 -1.45 4.33
N TRP A 29 -8.31 -0.33 4.98
CA TRP A 29 -7.31 0.69 5.31
C TRP A 29 -6.28 0.19 6.32
N ASP A 30 -6.72 -0.46 7.39
CA ASP A 30 -5.82 -1.04 8.40
C ASP A 30 -4.93 -2.12 7.78
N TYR A 31 -5.49 -2.96 6.91
CA TYR A 31 -4.73 -3.94 6.14
C TYR A 31 -3.68 -3.27 5.23
N PHE A 32 -4.04 -2.18 4.55
CA PHE A 32 -3.09 -1.42 3.74
C PHE A 32 -1.93 -0.89 4.59
N LEU A 33 -2.22 -0.31 5.76
CA LEU A 33 -1.20 0.20 6.68
C LEU A 33 -0.26 -0.90 7.18
N GLU A 34 -0.79 -2.09 7.52
CA GLU A 34 0.02 -3.24 7.93
C GLU A 34 1.02 -3.65 6.83
N LYS A 35 0.55 -3.75 5.58
CA LYS A 35 1.42 -4.09 4.44
C LYS A 35 2.44 -2.99 4.16
N PHE A 36 2.04 -1.73 4.26
CA PHE A 36 2.93 -0.60 4.04
C PHE A 36 4.03 -0.54 5.13
N ALA A 37 3.68 -0.73 6.39
CA ALA A 37 4.63 -0.79 7.51
C ALA A 37 5.64 -1.93 7.35
N THR A 38 5.18 -3.10 6.84
CA THR A 38 6.04 -4.24 6.53
C THR A 38 7.07 -3.92 5.43
N ILE A 39 6.76 -3.02 4.51
CA ILE A 39 7.69 -2.55 3.48
C ILE A 39 8.66 -1.52 4.10
N GLN A 40 8.14 -0.56 4.87
CA GLN A 40 8.95 0.48 5.50
C GLN A 40 10.01 -0.07 6.46
N SER A 41 9.69 -1.14 7.21
CA SER A 41 10.61 -1.76 8.17
C SER A 41 11.91 -2.32 7.55
N ARG A 42 11.94 -2.50 6.23
CA ARG A 42 13.12 -2.98 5.50
C ARG A 42 14.15 -1.89 5.23
N PHE A 43 13.75 -0.64 5.39
CA PHE A 43 14.63 0.51 5.18
C PHE A 43 15.12 1.00 6.54
N PRO A 44 16.40 1.43 6.66
CA PRO A 44 16.84 2.10 7.87
C PRO A 44 15.90 3.25 8.18
N ALA A 45 15.53 3.42 9.45
CA ALA A 45 14.50 4.35 9.89
C ALA A 45 14.63 5.69 9.15
N PRO A 46 13.74 5.97 8.16
CA PRO A 46 13.76 7.25 7.48
C PRO A 46 13.42 8.32 8.51
N ILE A 47 13.82 9.56 8.26
CA ILE A 47 13.25 10.73 8.95
C ILE A 47 11.73 10.58 8.84
N ASP A 48 11.09 10.15 9.92
CA ASP A 48 9.72 9.63 9.93
C ASP A 48 8.71 10.75 9.77
N ARG A 49 8.63 11.29 8.56
CA ARG A 49 7.58 12.22 8.14
C ARG A 49 6.35 11.48 7.65
N PHE A 50 6.36 10.14 7.66
CA PHE A 50 5.20 9.39 7.18
C PHE A 50 4.04 9.60 8.13
N GLU A 51 4.25 9.42 9.43
CA GLU A 51 3.19 9.68 10.41
C GLU A 51 2.77 11.16 10.44
N GLU A 52 3.72 12.11 10.37
CA GLU A 52 3.43 13.55 10.45
C GLU A 52 2.79 14.14 9.17
N GLU A 53 3.27 13.76 7.99
CA GLU A 53 2.88 14.39 6.72
C GLU A 53 2.23 13.42 5.72
N GLY A 54 2.59 12.14 5.77
CA GLY A 54 2.28 11.15 4.74
C GLY A 54 0.97 10.40 4.93
N LYS A 55 0.65 10.00 6.17
CA LYS A 55 -0.45 9.09 6.50
C LYS A 55 -1.81 9.66 6.13
N ALA A 56 -2.08 10.90 6.51
CA ALA A 56 -3.35 11.57 6.18
C ALA A 56 -3.53 11.74 4.66
N LYS A 57 -2.45 12.08 3.93
CA LYS A 57 -2.47 12.20 2.47
C LYS A 57 -2.72 10.85 1.81
N MET A 58 -2.03 9.80 2.28
CA MET A 58 -2.18 8.43 1.80
C MET A 58 -3.60 7.92 2.05
N GLN A 59 -4.14 8.12 3.25
CA GLN A 59 -5.49 7.72 3.63
C GLN A 59 -6.54 8.31 2.70
N LYS A 60 -6.45 9.62 2.42
CA LYS A 60 -7.38 10.31 1.50
C LYS A 60 -7.36 9.72 0.09
N ILE A 61 -6.19 9.33 -0.41
CA ILE A 61 -6.02 8.77 -1.76
C ILE A 61 -6.52 7.32 -1.79
N VAL A 62 -6.07 6.49 -0.84
CA VAL A 62 -6.42 5.07 -0.76
C VAL A 62 -7.92 4.89 -0.53
N MET A 63 -8.52 5.64 0.40
CA MET A 63 -9.97 5.59 0.64
C MET A 63 -10.77 5.90 -0.62
N ARG A 64 -10.35 6.91 -1.41
CA ARG A 64 -11.01 7.23 -2.68
C ARG A 64 -10.93 6.07 -3.68
N MET A 65 -9.81 5.34 -3.71
CA MET A 65 -9.68 4.17 -4.59
C MET A 65 -10.53 3.00 -4.10
N ILE A 66 -10.59 2.78 -2.79
CA ILE A 66 -11.46 1.77 -2.16
C ILE A 66 -12.94 2.05 -2.47
N GLU A 67 -13.40 3.29 -2.25
CA GLU A 67 -14.77 3.72 -2.55
C GLU A 67 -15.16 3.49 -4.02
N ARG A 68 -14.21 3.75 -4.93
CA ARG A 68 -14.40 3.57 -6.37
C ARG A 68 -14.19 2.13 -6.84
N ARG A 69 -13.80 1.22 -5.93
CA ARG A 69 -13.37 -0.16 -6.25
C ARG A 69 -12.30 -0.20 -7.34
N ALA A 70 -11.43 0.81 -7.35
CA ALA A 70 -10.34 0.92 -8.29
C ALA A 70 -9.06 0.30 -7.71
N PRO A 71 -8.21 -0.33 -8.54
CA PRO A 71 -6.87 -0.71 -8.11
C PRO A 71 -6.10 0.50 -7.56
N ILE A 72 -5.35 0.29 -6.47
CA ILE A 72 -4.46 1.32 -5.93
C ILE A 72 -3.20 1.36 -6.78
N THR A 73 -3.02 2.42 -7.56
CA THR A 73 -1.78 2.66 -8.32
C THR A 73 -0.77 3.41 -7.47
N LEU A 74 0.41 2.83 -7.28
CA LEU A 74 1.54 3.46 -6.61
C LEU A 74 2.62 3.79 -7.65
N VAL A 75 3.07 5.04 -7.65
CA VAL A 75 4.17 5.51 -8.51
C VAL A 75 5.39 5.67 -7.62
N LEU A 76 6.44 4.88 -7.90
CA LEU A 76 7.72 4.97 -7.20
C LEU A 76 8.76 5.54 -8.17
N PRO A 77 9.19 6.81 -8.02
CA PRO A 77 10.29 7.36 -8.79
C PRO A 77 11.59 6.73 -8.28
N SER A 78 12.01 5.66 -8.95
CA SER A 78 13.24 4.92 -8.68
C SER A 78 13.80 4.35 -9.98
N PHE A 79 14.95 3.66 -9.89
CA PHE A 79 15.68 3.09 -11.03
C PHE A 79 16.27 4.15 -11.98
N PRO A 80 17.20 4.98 -11.48
CA PRO A 80 18.06 5.74 -12.39
C PRO A 80 18.89 4.77 -13.26
N PHE A 81 19.53 5.32 -14.29
CA PHE A 81 20.54 4.60 -15.07
C PHE A 81 21.62 4.01 -14.16
N LYS A 82 22.28 2.95 -14.63
CA LYS A 82 23.44 2.36 -13.94
C LYS A 82 24.45 3.46 -13.60
N SER A 83 25.07 3.35 -12.43
CA SER A 83 26.16 4.25 -12.05
C SER A 83 27.22 4.26 -13.15
N PRO A 84 27.77 5.43 -13.54
CA PRO A 84 28.84 5.52 -14.51
C PRO A 84 30.17 4.95 -14.00
N ASN A 85 30.25 4.59 -12.71
CA ASN A 85 31.43 3.93 -12.17
C ASN A 85 31.58 2.54 -12.80
N SER A 86 32.49 2.46 -13.77
CA SER A 86 33.09 1.20 -14.18
C SER A 86 34.05 0.80 -13.07
N THR A 87 33.72 -0.23 -12.30
CA THR A 87 34.70 -0.93 -11.47
C THR A 87 35.55 -1.77 -12.41
N ASP A 88 36.62 -1.16 -12.95
CA ASP A 88 37.83 -1.89 -13.34
C ASP A 88 38.53 -2.43 -12.08
#